data_AF-A0A934EN83-F1
#
_entry.id   AF-A0A934EN83-F1
#
_cell.length_a   1.000
_cell.length_b   1.000
_cell.length_c   1.000
_cell.angle_alpha   90.00
_cell.angle_beta   90.00
_cell.angle_gamma   90.00
#
_symmetry.space_group_name_H-M   'P 1'
#
loop_
_entity.id
_entity.type
_entity.pdbx_description
1 polymer ?
#
loop_
_entity_poly.entity_id
_entity_poly.type
_entity_poly.pdbx_seq_one_letter_code
_entity_poly.pdbx_strand_id
1 'polypeptide(L)' 'MKQAVVENTTDILHKINTIEKDVMELKLAVLKKLAPSKKKIVKLKGILRGVEITEKDIASAKKSLYSKTGI' A
#
# COMPACT_ATOMS: atom_id res chain seq x y z
N MET A 1 -23.00 -31.50 30.23
CA MET A 1 -23.20 -30.98 28.85
C MET A 1 -22.67 -29.56 28.64
N LYS A 2 -22.78 -28.63 29.62
CA LYS A 2 -22.29 -27.24 29.44
C LYS A 2 -20.76 -27.10 29.34
N GLN A 3 -20.00 -27.96 30.01
CA GLN A 3 -18.54 -27.86 30.11
C GLN A 3 -17.81 -28.17 28.78
N ALA A 4 -18.25 -29.22 28.08
CA ALA A 4 -17.69 -29.61 26.77
C ALA A 4 -17.94 -28.57 25.65
N VAL A 5 -18.99 -27.73 25.76
CA VAL A 5 -19.27 -26.65 24.81
C VAL A 5 -18.35 -25.45 25.05
N VAL A 6 -17.98 -25.20 26.31
CA VAL A 6 -17.06 -24.13 26.70
C VAL A 6 -15.63 -24.45 26.26
N GLU A 7 -15.17 -25.70 26.46
CA GLU A 7 -13.85 -26.17 25.98
C GLU A 7 -13.68 -25.96 24.47
N ASN A 8 -14.70 -26.34 23.68
CA ASN A 8 -14.71 -26.12 22.23
C ASN A 8 -14.64 -24.63 21.83
N THR A 9 -15.26 -23.74 22.61
CA THR A 9 -15.26 -22.30 22.29
C THR A 9 -13.89 -21.67 22.56
N THR A 10 -13.23 -22.07 23.65
CA THR A 10 -11.87 -21.62 23.98
C THR A 10 -10.85 -22.11 22.95
N ASP A 11 -10.99 -23.35 22.48
CA ASP A 11 -10.13 -23.92 21.43
C ASP A 11 -10.29 -23.21 20.09
N ILE A 12 -11.53 -22.87 19.72
CA ILE A 12 -11.81 -22.08 18.51
C ILE A 12 -11.18 -20.69 18.63
N LEU A 13 -11.32 -20.03 19.77
CA LEU A 13 -10.72 -18.71 20.00
C LEU A 13 -9.19 -18.76 19.91
N HIS A 14 -8.57 -19.79 20.47
CA HIS A 14 -7.12 -19.98 20.37
C HIS A 14 -6.66 -20.18 18.92
N LYS A 15 -7.39 -20.97 18.14
CA LYS A 15 -7.12 -21.16 16.70
C LYS A 15 -7.24 -19.86 15.91
N ILE A 16 -8.26 -19.04 16.19
CA ILE A 16 -8.43 -17.73 15.56
C ILE A 16 -7.23 -16.82 15.85
N ASN A 17 -6.81 -16.73 17.12
CA ASN A 17 -5.65 -15.92 17.50
C ASN A 17 -4.36 -16.38 16.81
N THR A 18 -4.17 -17.68 16.66
CA THR A 18 -3.02 -18.24 15.93
C THR A 18 -3.07 -17.84 14.45
N ILE A 19 -4.23 -17.95 13.80
CA ILE A 19 -4.42 -17.53 12.40
C ILE A 19 -4.12 -16.04 12.24
N GLU A 20 -4.60 -15.18 13.13
CA GLU A 20 -4.34 -13.74 13.08
C GLU A 20 -2.84 -13.43 13.16
N LYS A 21 -2.13 -14.14 14.05
CA LYS A 21 -0.67 -14.01 14.19
C LYS A 21 0.05 -14.46 12.92
N ASP A 22 -0.32 -15.61 12.36
CA ASP A 22 0.29 -16.14 11.13
C ASP A 22 0.06 -15.19 9.93
N VAL A 23 -1.12 -14.61 9.81
CA VAL A 23 -1.45 -13.61 8.78
C VAL A 23 -0.61 -12.34 8.95
N MET A 24 -0.39 -11.88 10.18
CA MET A 24 0.47 -10.73 10.47
C MET A 24 1.92 -11.01 10.07
N GLU A 25 2.45 -12.17 10.44
CA GLU A 25 3.80 -12.59 10.09
C GLU A 25 3.98 -12.72 8.57
N LEU A 26 2.98 -13.30 7.87
CA LEU A 26 2.96 -13.38 6.42
C LEU A 26 3.00 -11.98 5.78
N LYS A 27 2.19 -11.05 6.26
CA LYS A 27 2.16 -9.67 5.77
C LYS A 27 3.53 -9.00 5.92
N LEU A 28 4.18 -9.16 7.07
CA LEU A 28 5.52 -8.62 7.31
C LEU A 28 6.58 -9.30 6.42
N ALA A 29 6.49 -10.61 6.22
CA ALA A 29 7.39 -11.34 5.33
C ALA A 29 7.26 -10.88 3.87
N VAL A 30 6.02 -10.66 3.40
CA VAL A 30 5.74 -10.09 2.07
C VAL A 30 6.29 -8.67 1.96
N LEU A 31 6.05 -7.79 2.94
CA LEU A 31 6.56 -6.43 2.95
C LEU A 31 8.10 -6.36 2.97
N LYS A 32 8.78 -7.32 3.61
CA LYS A 32 10.25 -7.41 3.58
C LYS A 32 10.79 -7.88 2.22
N LYS A 33 10.08 -8.79 1.55
CA LYS A 33 10.43 -9.31 0.21
C LYS A 33 10.12 -8.33 -0.91
N LEU A 34 9.04 -7.55 -0.77
CA LEU A 34 8.79 -6.36 -1.55
C LEU A 34 9.82 -5.32 -1.11
N ALA A 35 11.04 -5.41 -1.65
CA ALA A 35 12.11 -4.45 -1.36
C ALA A 35 11.49 -3.04 -1.32
N PRO A 36 11.79 -2.20 -0.31
CA PRO A 36 11.36 -0.81 -0.32
C PRO A 36 11.77 -0.28 -1.68
N SER A 37 10.77 0.06 -2.48
CA SER A 37 10.98 0.48 -3.86
C SER A 37 12.14 1.46 -3.85
N LYS A 38 13.25 1.14 -4.53
CA LYS A 38 14.38 2.08 -4.64
C LYS A 38 13.95 3.42 -5.27
N LYS A 39 12.71 3.50 -5.75
CA LYS A 39 12.04 4.76 -6.07
C LYS A 39 11.89 5.57 -4.78
N LYS A 40 12.71 6.61 -4.65
CA LYS A 40 12.48 7.71 -3.70
C LYS A 40 10.97 8.01 -3.68
N ILE A 41 10.39 8.06 -2.48
CA ILE A 41 9.06 8.61 -2.30
C ILE A 41 9.15 10.09 -2.66
N VAL A 42 8.91 10.41 -3.93
CA VAL A 42 8.89 11.78 -4.40
C VAL A 42 7.53 12.34 -4.01
N LYS A 43 7.48 13.04 -2.86
CA LYS A 43 6.31 13.85 -2.53
C LYS A 43 6.27 15.00 -3.54
N LEU A 44 5.30 14.98 -4.44
CA LEU A 44 4.97 16.15 -5.26
C LEU A 44 4.45 17.23 -4.31
N LYS A 45 5.33 18.13 -3.87
CA LYS A 45 4.91 19.42 -3.32
C LYS A 45 4.44 20.27 -4.51
N GLY A 46 3.15 20.26 -4.82
CA GLY A 46 2.56 21.18 -5.79
C GLY A 46 1.18 21.58 -5.25
N ILE A 47 0.87 22.85 -5.01
CA ILE A 47 0.94 23.95 -5.97
C ILE A 47 1.90 25.06 -5.49
N LEU A 48 2.78 25.57 -6.37
CA LEU A 48 3.52 26.81 -6.13
C LEU A 48 2.49 27.95 -6.09
N ARG A 49 2.26 28.54 -4.92
CA ARG A 49 1.34 29.68 -4.77
C ARG A 49 1.87 30.86 -5.60
N GLY A 50 1.02 31.45 -6.43
CA GLY A 50 1.37 32.61 -7.26
C GLY A 50 1.94 32.29 -8.64
N VAL A 51 1.96 31.02 -9.05
CA VAL A 51 2.28 30.64 -10.44
C VAL A 51 0.97 30.34 -11.17
N GLU A 52 0.67 31.15 -12.18
CA GLU A 52 -0.43 30.87 -13.11
C GLU A 52 0.03 29.81 -14.10
N ILE A 53 -0.67 28.68 -14.14
CA ILE A 53 -0.40 27.60 -15.09
C ILE A 53 -1.20 27.89 -16.35
N THR A 54 -0.51 28.13 -17.46
CA THR A 54 -1.16 28.36 -18.76
C THR A 54 -1.32 27.06 -19.53
N GLU A 55 -2.17 27.06 -20.55
CA GLU A 55 -2.32 25.89 -21.44
C GLU A 55 -1.01 25.49 -22.13
N LYS A 56 -0.11 26.46 -22.38
CA LYS A 56 1.22 26.19 -22.97
C LYS A 56 2.09 25.35 -22.04
N ASP A 57 2.04 25.63 -20.74
CA ASP A 57 2.77 24.86 -19.72
C ASP A 57 2.25 23.42 -19.66
N ILE A 58 0.93 23.25 -19.73
CA ILE A 58 0.27 21.93 -19.75
C ILE A 58 0.66 21.16 -21.02
N ALA A 59 0.63 21.80 -22.18
CA ALA A 59 1.00 21.18 -23.46
C ALA A 59 2.48 20.76 -23.48
N SER A 60 3.37 21.62 -22.97
CA SER A 60 4.80 21.34 -22.83
C SER A 60 5.05 20.16 -21.90
N ALA A 61 4.39 20.14 -20.73
CA ALA A 61 4.50 19.05 -19.76
C ALA A 61 3.98 17.72 -20.34
N LYS A 62 2.82 17.72 -21.00
CA LYS A 62 2.28 16.53 -21.68
C LYS A 62 3.24 16.00 -22.73
N LYS A 63 3.76 16.87 -23.60
CA LYS A 63 4.76 16.47 -24.60
C LYS A 63 5.99 15.85 -23.94
N SER A 64 6.53 16.47 -22.91
CA SER A 64 7.72 15.95 -22.20
C SER A 64 7.47 14.62 -21.48
N LEU A 65 6.28 14.39 -20.93
CA LEU A 65 5.95 13.19 -20.16
C LEU A 65 5.65 12.00 -21.07
N TYR A 66 4.97 12.24 -22.18
CA TYR A 66 4.51 11.20 -23.10
C TYR A 66 5.39 11.04 -24.35
N SER A 67 6.46 11.83 -24.51
CA SER A 67 7.34 11.73 -25.69
C SER A 67 8.09 10.41 -25.83
N LYS A 68 8.24 9.64 -24.75
CA LYS A 68 8.95 8.34 -24.76
C LYS A 68 8.03 7.13 -24.81
N THR A 69 6.74 7.32 -24.56
CA THR A 69 5.73 6.28 -24.77
C THR A 69 5.24 6.40 -26.20
N GLY A 70 5.95 5.73 -27.12
CA GLY A 70 5.43 5.47 -28.46
C GLY A 70 4.23 4.54 -28.34
N ILE A 71 3.04 5.12 -28.43
CA ILE A 71 1.85 4.45 -28.95
C ILE A 71 1.65 5.06 -30.34
#